data_AF-A0A6N0NUL3-F1
#
_entry.id   AF-A0A6N0NUL3-F1
#
_cell.length_a   1.000
_cell.length_b   1.000
_cell.length_c   1.000
_cell.angle_alpha   90.00
_cell.angle_beta   90.00
_cell.angle_gamma   90.00
#
_symmetry.space_group_name_H-M   'P 1'
#
loop_
_entity.id
_entity.type
_entity.pdbx_description
1 polymer ?
#
loop_
_entity_poly.entity_id
_entity_poly.type
_entity_poly.pdbx_seq_one_letter_code
_entity_poly.pdbx_strand_id
1 'polypeptide(L)' 'MATSKRWDTFTWFAVVVPLAVFFVMTLILALYLNSFSPWRSVVPVLLGFAVFFLILGVFLRTKFGRMAL' A
#
# COMPACT_ATOMS: atom_id res chain seq x y z
N MET A 1 -29.13 -8.60 -0.18
CA MET A 1 -27.87 -9.14 -0.77
C MET A 1 -27.06 -8.09 -1.55
N ALA A 2 -27.66 -7.07 -2.19
CA ALA A 2 -26.89 -6.03 -2.90
C ALA A 2 -26.07 -5.10 -1.97
N THR A 3 -26.53 -4.90 -0.73
CA THR A 3 -25.92 -4.00 0.26
C THR A 3 -24.58 -4.51 0.80
N SER A 4 -24.43 -5.81 1.07
CA SER A 4 -23.18 -6.39 1.58
C SER A 4 -22.05 -6.34 0.54
N LYS A 5 -22.35 -6.63 -0.74
CA LYS A 5 -21.37 -6.61 -1.83
C LYS A 5 -20.82 -5.20 -2.10
N ARG A 6 -21.69 -4.18 -2.02
CA ARG A 6 -21.32 -2.77 -2.18
C ARG A 6 -20.45 -2.28 -1.00
N TRP A 7 -20.74 -2.72 0.22
CA TRP A 7 -19.95 -2.40 1.41
C TRP A 7 -18.57 -3.06 1.40
N ASP A 8 -18.49 -4.32 1.00
CA ASP A 8 -17.23 -5.05 0.84
C ASP A 8 -16.33 -4.37 -0.20
N THR A 9 -16.90 -3.95 -1.33
CA THR A 9 -16.17 -3.20 -2.38
C THR A 9 -15.67 -1.85 -1.86
N PHE A 10 -16.52 -1.07 -1.18
CA PHE A 10 -16.15 0.24 -0.65
C PHE A 10 -15.00 0.14 0.36
N THR A 11 -15.10 -0.78 1.32
CA THR A 11 -14.04 -1.00 2.31
C THR A 11 -12.76 -1.54 1.68
N TRP A 12 -12.85 -2.28 0.57
CA TRP A 12 -11.68 -2.69 -0.20
C TRP A 12 -10.96 -1.49 -0.82
N PHE A 13 -11.71 -0.60 -1.48
CA PHE A 13 -11.16 0.64 -2.04
C PHE A 13 -10.59 1.55 -0.95
N ALA A 14 -11.29 1.71 0.17
CA ALA A 14 -10.85 2.55 1.29
C ALA A 14 -9.52 2.10 1.91
N VAL A 15 -9.16 0.82 1.81
CA VAL A 15 -7.89 0.28 2.31
C VAL A 15 -6.81 0.25 1.22
N VAL A 16 -7.15 -0.25 0.03
CA VAL A 16 -6.14 -0.50 -1.02
C VAL A 16 -5.74 0.78 -1.75
N VAL A 17 -6.65 1.75 -1.92
CA VAL A 17 -6.31 3.01 -2.60
C VAL A 17 -5.27 3.82 -1.82
N PRO A 18 -5.40 4.09 -0.51
CA PRO A 18 -4.35 4.77 0.24
C PRO A 18 -3.00 4.06 0.20
N LEU A 19 -2.99 2.73 0.25
CA LEU A 19 -1.76 1.93 0.15
C LEU A 19 -1.11 2.05 -1.23
N ALA A 20 -1.90 2.01 -2.30
CA ALA A 20 -1.41 2.20 -3.65
C ALA A 20 -0.86 3.62 -3.85
N VAL A 21 -1.55 4.64 -3.34
CA VAL A 21 -1.08 6.03 -3.38
C VAL A 21 0.24 6.17 -2.61
N PHE A 22 0.32 5.63 -1.40
CA PHE A 22 1.55 5.62 -0.60
C PHE A 22 2.70 4.94 -1.35
N PHE A 23 2.43 3.79 -1.98
CA PHE A 23 3.41 3.05 -2.77
C PHE A 23 3.94 3.90 -3.94
N VAL A 24 3.05 4.51 -4.72
CA VAL A 24 3.42 5.38 -5.86
C VAL A 24 4.23 6.58 -5.39
N MET A 25 3.82 7.25 -4.31
CA MET A 25 4.58 8.36 -3.73
C MET A 25 5.98 7.92 -3.29
N THR A 26 6.09 6.73 -2.70
CA THR A 26 7.39 6.18 -2.29
C THR A 26 8.29 5.86 -3.48
N LEU A 27 7.73 5.38 -4.61
CA LEU A 27 8.49 5.19 -5.84
C LEU A 27 9.03 6.50 -6.40
N ILE A 28 8.20 7.55 -6.43
CA ILE A 28 8.62 8.87 -6.90
C ILE A 28 9.74 9.41 -6.01
N LEU A 29 9.60 9.29 -4.69
CA LEU A 29 10.62 9.70 -3.73
C LEU A 29 11.92 8.88 -3.90
N ALA A 30 11.81 7.58 -4.09
CA ALA A 30 12.95 6.70 -4.33
C ALA A 30 13.74 7.10 -5.58
N LEU A 31 13.03 7.41 -6.68
CA LEU A 31 13.65 7.91 -7.91
C LEU A 31 14.36 9.24 -7.69
N TYR A 32 13.72 10.16 -6.96
CA TYR A 32 14.33 11.44 -6.58
C TYR A 32 15.61 11.23 -5.78
N LEU A 33 15.55 10.46 -4.68
CA LEU A 33 16.69 10.23 -3.78
C LEU A 33 17.83 9.45 -4.43
N ASN A 34 17.54 8.59 -5.41
CA ASN A 34 18.57 7.87 -6.16
C ASN A 34 19.52 8.81 -6.93
N SER A 35 19.04 10.00 -7.30
CA SER A 35 19.84 11.05 -7.94
C SER A 35 20.71 11.84 -6.96
N PHE A 36 20.48 11.74 -5.63
CA PHE A 36 21.28 12.41 -4.61
C PHE A 36 22.23 11.42 -3.93
N SER A 37 23.54 11.58 -4.17
CA SER A 37 24.58 10.67 -3.68
C SER A 37 24.49 10.30 -2.18
N PRO A 38 24.17 11.21 -1.25
CA PRO A 38 24.06 10.86 0.17
C PRO A 38 22.87 9.97 0.52
N TRP A 39 21.78 10.07 -0.24
CA TRP A 39 20.49 9.42 0.08
C TRP A 39 20.24 8.13 -0.70
N ARG A 40 21.07 7.81 -1.71
CA ARG A 40 20.95 6.60 -2.53
C ARG A 40 20.95 5.31 -1.71
N SER A 41 21.73 5.26 -0.62
CA SER A 41 21.80 4.09 0.27
C SER A 41 20.47 3.75 0.95
N VAL A 42 19.57 4.73 1.08
CA VAL A 42 18.26 4.57 1.74
C VAL A 42 17.19 4.07 0.77
N VAL A 43 17.40 4.21 -0.54
CA VAL A 43 16.43 3.82 -1.59
C VAL A 43 15.98 2.35 -1.47
N PRO A 44 16.87 1.35 -1.29
CA PRO A 44 16.44 -0.05 -1.15
C PRO A 44 15.53 -0.26 0.07
N VAL A 45 15.79 0.45 1.17
CA VAL A 45 14.99 0.36 2.40
C VAL A 45 13.60 0.94 2.17
N LEU A 46 13.49 2.11 1.53
CA LEU A 46 12.21 2.72 1.18
C LEU A 46 11.37 1.82 0.26
N LEU A 47 11.98 1.23 -0.76
CA LEU A 47 11.30 0.29 -1.65
C LEU A 47 10.84 -0.96 -0.89
N GLY A 48 11.68 -1.50 0.00
CA GLY A 48 11.33 -2.62 0.86
C GLY A 48 10.11 -2.31 1.73
N PHE A 49 10.07 -1.14 2.36
CA PHE A 49 8.91 -0.70 3.15
C PHE A 49 7.66 -0.53 2.30
N ALA A 50 7.76 0.11 1.13
CA ALA A 50 6.63 0.32 0.24
C ALA A 50 5.98 -1.01 -0.16
N VAL A 51 6.80 -1.98 -0.58
CA VAL A 51 6.35 -3.32 -0.94
C VAL A 51 5.77 -4.05 0.27
N PHE A 52 6.46 -4.02 1.41
CA PHE A 52 6.02 -4.68 2.64
C PHE A 52 4.63 -4.19 3.08
N PHE A 53 4.43 -2.87 3.16
CA PHE A 53 3.13 -2.31 3.59
C PHE A 53 2.01 -2.56 2.59
N LEU A 54 2.31 -2.53 1.29
CA LEU A 54 1.32 -2.86 0.26
C LEU A 54 0.87 -4.31 0.38
N ILE A 55 1.82 -5.25 0.47
CA ILE A 55 1.52 -6.69 0.61
C ILE A 55 0.80 -6.96 1.92
N LEU A 56 1.31 -6.42 3.04
CA LEU A 56 0.72 -6.64 4.35
C LEU A 56 -0.70 -6.07 4.42
N GLY A 57 -0.94 -4.86 3.92
CA GLY A 57 -2.26 -4.25 3.93
C GLY A 57 -3.28 -5.03 3.08
N VAL A 58 -2.88 -5.48 1.89
CA VAL A 58 -3.74 -6.34 1.04
C VAL A 58 -3.98 -7.71 1.71
N PHE A 59 -2.95 -8.30 2.30
CA PHE A 59 -3.06 -9.58 3.01
C PHE A 59 -4.01 -9.48 4.22
N LEU A 60 -3.84 -8.45 5.06
CA LEU A 60 -4.68 -8.21 6.22
C LEU A 60 -6.13 -7.99 5.81
N ARG A 61 -6.39 -7.21 4.76
CA ARG A 61 -7.76 -7.04 4.23
C ARG A 61 -8.37 -8.35 3.73
N THR A 62 -7.56 -9.18 3.07
CA THR A 62 -8.02 -10.46 2.50
C THR A 62 -8.32 -11.50 3.58
N LYS A 63 -7.48 -11.60 4.61
CA LYS A 63 -7.63 -12.57 5.72
C LYS A 63 -8.61 -12.11 6.80
N PHE A 64 -8.52 -10.85 7.22
CA PHE A 64 -9.25 -10.33 8.39
C PHE A 64 -10.45 -9.46 8.02
N GLY A 65 -10.47 -8.86 6.82
CA GLY A 65 -11.61 -8.05 6.39
C GLY A 65 -12.90 -8.86 6.14
N ARG A 66 -12.82 -10.19 6.11
CA ARG A 66 -14.00 -11.08 6.13
C ARG A 66 -14.50 -11.41 7.54
N MET A 67 -13.73 -11.13 8.59
CA MET A 67 -14.11 -11.35 9.98
C MET A 67 -14.81 -10.13 10.61
N ALA A 68 -14.76 -8.97 9.95
CA ALA A 68 -15.44 -7.74 10.35
C ALA A 68 -16.83 -7.57 9.68
N LEU A 69 -17.30 -8.59 8.96
CA LEU A 69 -18.61 -8.71 8.32
C LEU A 69 -19.36 -9.89 8.95
#